data_AF-A0A502MJA6-F1
#
_entry.id   AF-A0A502MJA6-F1
#
_cell.length_a   1.000
_cell.length_b   1.000
_cell.length_c   1.000
_cell.angle_alpha   90.00
_cell.angle_beta   90.00
_cell.angle_gamma   90.00
#
_symmetry.space_group_name_H-M   'P 1'
#
loop_
_entity.id
_entity.type
_entity.pdbx_description
1 polymer ?
#
loop_
_entity_poly.entity_id
_entity_poly.type
_entity_poly.pdbx_seq_one_letter_code
_entity_poly.pdbx_strand_id
1 'polypeptide(L)'
;MKPIYIDYLNALDIEALAMTDAEIIGAVEAGLVAQGKGQTVIEPRVHLEPDPAFHGHFNVLRGYVAPLDAAGVKIVGDYVDNYLHGLPSEFGILNLFDPRTGTPRAILDATVITDMRTGAVTAIGAKHLAKKSSKVLGHIGARGTAYWNVRLLDHLFDFDEIRVHSRRPESRDSFVARLAADLGKPVMAVADWKSCVEGADIVVEASRLPEPQPLLKTEWINRGALVVPYGTMSAVELSLTDIMQKIVVDDWGQCKGGKFGSLRAHVETGRLSEATLHAELGQIAAGLKAGRQSDGETILFWHRGLSLSDIALGKAMLAKAGEKGIGQRLRFA
;
A
#
# COMPACT_ATOMS: atom_id res chain seq x y z
N MET A 1 -26.09 -33.11 -5.16
CA MET A 1 -24.92 -32.37 -4.65
C MET A 1 -25.43 -31.31 -3.68
N LYS A 2 -24.74 -31.04 -2.55
CA LYS A 2 -25.13 -29.90 -1.69
C LYS A 2 -24.87 -28.61 -2.49
N PRO A 3 -25.79 -27.63 -2.47
CA PRO A 3 -25.58 -26.41 -3.22
C PRO A 3 -24.37 -25.64 -2.66
N ILE A 4 -23.53 -25.15 -3.56
CA ILE A 4 -22.38 -24.29 -3.27
C ILE A 4 -22.83 -22.85 -3.51
N TYR A 5 -22.53 -21.98 -2.55
CA TYR A 5 -22.80 -20.56 -2.66
C TYR A 5 -21.51 -19.77 -2.52
N ILE A 6 -21.49 -18.60 -3.16
CA ILE A 6 -20.41 -17.64 -3.09
C ILE A 6 -20.97 -16.28 -2.65
N ASP A 7 -20.27 -15.60 -1.76
CA ASP A 7 -20.62 -14.24 -1.35
C ASP A 7 -20.06 -13.24 -2.36
N TYR A 8 -20.86 -12.26 -2.76
CA TYR A 8 -20.46 -11.20 -3.68
C TYR A 8 -20.64 -9.83 -3.03
N LEU A 9 -19.55 -9.07 -2.97
CA LEU A 9 -19.55 -7.67 -2.52
C LEU A 9 -19.10 -6.77 -3.67
N ASN A 10 -20.00 -5.95 -4.17
CA ASN A 10 -19.66 -4.91 -5.15
C ASN A 10 -19.10 -3.65 -4.45
N ALA A 11 -18.66 -2.65 -5.21
CA ALA A 11 -18.08 -1.42 -4.66
C ALA A 11 -19.02 -0.66 -3.69
N LEU A 12 -20.33 -0.66 -3.95
CA LEU A 12 -21.33 -0.01 -3.09
C LEU A 12 -21.51 -0.77 -1.77
N ASP A 13 -21.46 -2.11 -1.82
CA ASP A 13 -21.48 -2.94 -0.62
C ASP A 13 -20.25 -2.65 0.25
N ILE A 14 -19.06 -2.58 -0.36
CA ILE A 14 -17.80 -2.25 0.32
C ILE A 14 -17.86 -0.86 0.97
N GLU A 15 -18.39 0.14 0.27
CA GLU A 15 -18.60 1.48 0.83
C GLU A 15 -19.57 1.45 2.02
N ALA A 16 -20.70 0.74 1.91
CA ALA A 16 -21.69 0.60 2.97
C ALA A 16 -21.19 -0.14 4.22
N LEU A 17 -20.10 -0.92 4.11
CA LEU A 17 -19.45 -1.51 5.28
C LEU A 17 -18.95 -0.43 6.25
N ALA A 18 -18.56 0.74 5.74
CA ALA A 18 -17.94 1.82 6.50
C ALA A 18 -16.83 1.26 7.40
N MET A 19 -15.82 0.66 6.77
CA MET A 19 -14.63 0.16 7.47
C MET A 19 -13.96 1.33 8.19
N THR A 20 -13.77 1.18 9.49
CA THR A 20 -13.05 2.14 10.33
C THR A 20 -11.55 2.04 10.07
N ASP A 21 -10.83 3.12 10.36
CA ASP A 21 -9.37 3.17 10.20
C ASP A 21 -8.69 2.06 11.02
N ALA A 22 -9.18 1.79 12.23
CA ALA A 22 -8.70 0.73 13.11
C ALA A 22 -8.95 -0.67 12.55
N GLU A 23 -10.13 -0.94 11.96
CA GLU A 23 -10.41 -2.24 11.33
C GLU A 23 -9.51 -2.47 10.11
N ILE A 24 -9.27 -1.44 9.30
CA ILE A 24 -8.40 -1.53 8.12
C ILE A 24 -6.96 -1.84 8.54
N ILE A 25 -6.41 -1.05 9.48
CA ILE A 25 -5.05 -1.24 9.99
C ILE A 25 -4.93 -2.61 10.66
N GLY A 26 -5.86 -2.98 11.54
CA GLY A 26 -5.83 -4.24 12.27
C GLY A 26 -5.89 -5.47 11.35
N ALA A 27 -6.74 -5.44 10.32
CA ALA A 27 -6.84 -6.53 9.35
C ALA A 27 -5.51 -6.74 8.59
N VAL A 28 -4.93 -5.65 8.09
CA VAL A 28 -3.66 -5.74 7.33
C VAL A 28 -2.49 -6.10 8.23
N GLU A 29 -2.43 -5.57 9.45
CA GLU A 29 -1.40 -5.90 10.45
C GLU A 29 -1.44 -7.38 10.82
N ALA A 30 -2.62 -7.98 10.99
CA ALA A 30 -2.76 -9.41 11.24
C ALA A 30 -2.16 -10.26 10.11
N GLY A 31 -2.33 -9.85 8.85
CA GLY A 31 -1.69 -10.47 7.71
C GLY A 31 -0.15 -10.38 7.76
N LEU A 32 0.39 -9.19 8.07
CA LEU A 32 1.84 -8.98 8.18
C LEU A 32 2.45 -9.76 9.35
N VAL A 33 1.76 -9.85 10.48
CA VAL A 33 2.18 -10.70 11.61
C VAL A 33 2.23 -12.17 11.21
N ALA A 34 1.24 -12.66 10.45
CA ALA A 34 1.25 -14.01 9.93
C ALA A 34 2.43 -14.24 8.96
N GLN A 35 2.75 -13.27 8.10
CA GLN A 35 3.93 -13.32 7.23
C GLN A 35 5.23 -13.43 8.05
N GLY A 36 5.42 -12.55 9.03
CA GLY A 36 6.62 -12.57 9.88
C GLY A 36 6.83 -13.89 10.62
N LYS A 37 5.73 -14.57 10.98
CA LYS A 37 5.75 -15.89 11.63
C LYS A 37 5.90 -17.06 10.64
N GLY A 38 6.04 -16.81 9.34
CA GLY A 38 6.12 -17.86 8.32
C GLY A 38 4.80 -18.62 8.10
N GLN A 39 3.66 -18.00 8.43
CA GLN A 39 2.32 -18.61 8.36
C GLN A 39 1.55 -18.21 7.10
N THR A 40 2.26 -17.78 6.07
CA THR A 40 1.69 -17.37 4.78
C THR A 40 2.41 -18.06 3.65
N VAL A 41 1.68 -18.33 2.56
CA VAL A 41 2.29 -18.64 1.26
C VAL A 41 2.12 -17.41 0.39
N ILE A 42 3.23 -16.83 -0.05
CA ILE A 42 3.28 -15.65 -0.91
C ILE A 42 4.04 -16.04 -2.16
N GLU A 43 3.41 -15.88 -3.31
CA GLU A 43 4.06 -16.08 -4.60
C GLU A 43 4.36 -14.74 -5.27
N PRO A 44 5.43 -14.65 -6.09
CA PRO A 44 5.66 -13.50 -6.94
C PRO A 44 4.41 -13.13 -7.73
N ARG A 45 4.09 -11.83 -7.77
CA ARG A 45 3.02 -11.36 -8.66
C ARG A 45 3.42 -11.61 -10.11
N VAL A 46 2.43 -11.93 -10.94
CA VAL A 46 2.63 -12.05 -12.39
C VAL A 46 1.94 -10.91 -13.11
N HIS A 47 2.58 -10.46 -14.18
CA HIS A 47 2.07 -9.40 -15.04
C HIS A 47 1.56 -10.00 -16.35
N LEU A 48 0.38 -9.59 -16.77
CA LEU A 48 -0.14 -9.83 -18.12
C LEU A 48 -0.24 -8.49 -18.82
N GLU A 49 0.53 -8.32 -19.89
CA GLU A 49 0.50 -7.15 -20.77
C GLU A 49 -0.19 -7.57 -22.07
N PRO A 50 -1.48 -7.22 -22.27
CA PRO A 50 -2.20 -7.68 -23.46
C PRO A 50 -1.61 -7.11 -24.75
N ASP A 51 -1.28 -5.81 -24.75
CA ASP A 51 -0.68 -5.10 -25.87
C ASP A 51 0.10 -3.87 -25.35
N PRO A 52 1.34 -3.61 -25.78
CA PRO A 52 2.09 -2.42 -25.40
C PRO A 52 1.36 -1.10 -25.70
N ALA A 53 0.52 -1.04 -26.74
CA ALA A 53 -0.23 0.14 -27.14
C ALA A 53 -1.36 0.52 -26.17
N PHE A 54 -1.76 -0.38 -25.27
CA PHE A 54 -2.85 -0.11 -24.32
C PHE A 54 -2.40 0.68 -23.08
N HIS A 55 -1.09 0.88 -22.91
CA HIS A 55 -0.50 1.55 -21.75
C HIS A 55 -1.09 1.06 -20.41
N GLY A 56 -1.24 -0.26 -20.31
CA GLY A 56 -1.87 -0.92 -19.18
C GLY A 56 -1.48 -2.38 -19.08
N HIS A 57 -1.65 -2.93 -17.89
CA HIS A 57 -1.30 -4.30 -17.59
C HIS A 57 -2.18 -4.85 -16.46
N PHE A 58 -2.31 -6.16 -16.39
CA PHE A 58 -2.91 -6.83 -15.25
C PHE A 58 -1.82 -7.28 -14.28
N ASN A 59 -2.09 -7.13 -12.99
CA ASN A 59 -1.35 -7.77 -11.92
C ASN A 59 -2.20 -8.89 -11.34
N VAL A 60 -1.64 -10.10 -11.24
CA VAL A 60 -2.26 -11.21 -10.52
C VAL A 60 -1.43 -11.49 -9.27
N LEU A 61 -2.05 -11.29 -8.11
CA LEU A 61 -1.46 -11.49 -6.81
C LEU A 61 -2.18 -12.66 -6.14
N ARG A 62 -1.42 -13.67 -5.70
CA ARG A 62 -1.97 -14.89 -5.11
C ARG A 62 -1.29 -15.21 -3.80
N GLY A 63 -2.03 -15.84 -2.89
CA GLY A 63 -1.46 -16.24 -1.61
C GLY A 63 -2.44 -16.96 -0.71
N TYR A 64 -1.93 -17.34 0.45
CA TYR A 64 -2.67 -18.00 1.51
C TYR A 64 -2.22 -17.43 2.86
N VAL A 65 -3.17 -17.16 3.74
CA VAL A 65 -2.93 -16.69 5.11
C VAL A 65 -3.48 -17.71 6.08
N ALA A 66 -2.61 -18.50 6.71
CA ALA A 66 -3.04 -19.65 7.51
C ALA A 66 -3.92 -19.30 8.72
N PRO A 67 -3.61 -18.25 9.51
CA PRO A 67 -4.46 -17.85 10.63
C PRO A 67 -5.86 -17.38 10.21
N LEU A 68 -6.04 -16.97 8.95
CA LEU A 68 -7.33 -16.53 8.40
C LEU A 68 -8.09 -17.64 7.66
N ASP A 69 -7.47 -18.81 7.51
CA ASP A 69 -7.97 -19.96 6.75
C ASP A 69 -8.50 -19.55 5.36
N ALA A 70 -7.70 -18.74 4.65
CA ALA A 70 -8.12 -18.10 3.41
C ALA A 70 -7.00 -18.11 2.37
N ALA A 71 -7.27 -18.78 1.24
CA ALA A 71 -6.52 -18.59 0.01
C ALA A 71 -7.21 -17.52 -0.84
N GLY A 72 -6.45 -16.76 -1.63
CA GLY A 72 -7.04 -15.75 -2.49
C GLY A 72 -6.18 -15.35 -3.67
N VAL A 73 -6.88 -14.81 -4.67
CA VAL A 73 -6.28 -14.26 -5.89
C VAL A 73 -6.92 -12.91 -6.18
N LYS A 74 -6.10 -11.86 -6.18
CA LYS A 74 -6.49 -10.55 -6.68
C LYS A 74 -6.01 -10.40 -8.12
N ILE A 75 -6.92 -9.99 -8.99
CA ILE A 75 -6.61 -9.55 -10.35
C ILE A 75 -6.91 -8.06 -10.40
N VAL A 76 -5.93 -7.23 -10.77
CA VAL A 76 -6.11 -5.79 -10.93
C VAL A 76 -5.55 -5.34 -12.27
N GLY A 77 -6.38 -4.67 -13.07
CA GLY A 77 -5.92 -3.98 -14.28
C GLY A 77 -5.50 -2.56 -13.93
N ASP A 78 -4.24 -2.21 -14.19
CA ASP A 78 -3.69 -0.85 -14.02
C ASP A 78 -3.44 -0.23 -15.40
N TYR A 79 -4.29 0.73 -15.76
CA TYR A 79 -4.32 1.38 -17.07
C TYR A 79 -4.14 2.88 -16.89
N VAL A 80 -3.06 3.42 -17.49
CA VAL A 80 -2.69 4.84 -17.36
C VAL A 80 -3.78 5.74 -17.96
N ASP A 81 -4.30 5.36 -19.13
CA ASP A 81 -5.14 6.21 -19.96
C ASP A 81 -6.64 6.12 -19.68
N ASN A 82 -7.05 5.36 -18.65
CA ASN A 82 -8.45 5.24 -18.23
C ASN A 82 -9.11 6.59 -17.90
N TYR A 83 -8.33 7.60 -17.49
CA TYR A 83 -8.85 8.94 -17.24
C TYR A 83 -9.44 9.60 -18.50
N LEU A 84 -8.98 9.22 -19.70
CA LEU A 84 -9.54 9.68 -20.99
C LEU A 84 -10.98 9.19 -21.20
N HIS A 85 -11.36 8.12 -20.50
CA HIS A 85 -12.69 7.51 -20.55
C HIS A 85 -13.54 7.82 -19.30
N GLY A 86 -13.05 8.69 -18.40
CA GLY A 86 -13.72 8.97 -17.13
C GLY A 86 -13.71 7.77 -16.17
N LEU A 87 -12.81 6.80 -16.35
CA LEU A 87 -12.69 5.62 -15.51
C LEU A 87 -11.54 5.76 -14.49
N PRO A 88 -11.65 5.12 -13.31
CA PRO A 88 -10.51 4.87 -12.43
C PRO A 88 -9.37 4.19 -13.18
N SER A 89 -8.13 4.50 -12.78
CA SER A 89 -6.94 3.87 -13.36
C SER A 89 -6.80 2.39 -13.04
N GLU A 90 -7.41 1.95 -11.94
CA GLU A 90 -7.32 0.59 -11.46
C GLU A 90 -8.73 0.02 -11.26
N PHE A 91 -8.94 -1.21 -11.74
CA PHE A 91 -10.11 -2.02 -11.40
C PHE A 91 -9.62 -3.36 -10.88
N GLY A 92 -10.10 -3.74 -9.70
CA GLY A 92 -9.67 -4.96 -9.02
C GLY A 92 -10.82 -5.89 -8.69
N ILE A 93 -10.56 -7.20 -8.76
CA ILE A 93 -11.42 -8.22 -8.18
C ILE A 93 -10.57 -9.11 -7.27
N LEU A 94 -11.05 -9.36 -6.05
CA LEU A 94 -10.49 -10.33 -5.12
C LEU A 94 -11.39 -11.56 -5.06
N ASN A 95 -10.80 -12.71 -5.37
CA ASN A 95 -11.44 -14.00 -5.18
C ASN A 95 -10.88 -14.65 -3.92
N LEU A 96 -11.75 -15.17 -3.06
CA LEU A 96 -11.38 -15.91 -1.86
C LEU A 96 -11.86 -17.36 -1.96
N PHE A 97 -11.05 -18.28 -1.47
CA PHE A 97 -11.25 -19.72 -1.59
C PHE A 97 -11.02 -20.42 -0.25
N ASP A 98 -11.70 -21.55 -0.09
CA ASP A 98 -11.40 -22.52 0.96
C ASP A 98 -10.08 -23.22 0.61
N PRO A 99 -9.02 -23.08 1.43
CA PRO A 99 -7.69 -23.58 1.08
C PRO A 99 -7.59 -25.11 1.09
N ARG A 100 -8.57 -25.83 1.67
CA ARG A 100 -8.56 -27.29 1.80
C ARG A 100 -9.29 -27.98 0.66
N THR A 101 -10.31 -27.33 0.11
CA THR A 101 -11.18 -27.91 -0.92
C THR A 101 -11.08 -27.20 -2.27
N GLY A 102 -10.52 -25.99 -2.31
CA GLY A 102 -10.54 -25.11 -3.49
C GLY A 102 -11.91 -24.50 -3.78
N THR A 103 -12.91 -24.74 -2.94
CA THR A 103 -14.28 -24.22 -3.13
C THR A 103 -14.27 -22.69 -3.06
N PRO A 104 -14.89 -21.97 -4.02
CA PRO A 104 -14.97 -20.52 -3.97
C PRO A 104 -15.82 -20.08 -2.77
N ARG A 105 -15.35 -19.03 -2.09
CA ARG A 105 -16.01 -18.44 -0.92
C ARG A 105 -16.60 -17.08 -1.24
N ALA A 106 -15.83 -16.22 -1.90
CA ALA A 106 -16.31 -14.89 -2.22
C ALA A 106 -15.64 -14.26 -3.45
N ILE A 107 -16.34 -13.29 -4.03
CA ILE A 107 -15.85 -12.31 -5.01
C ILE A 107 -16.10 -10.92 -4.42
N LEU A 108 -15.06 -10.11 -4.31
CA LEU A 108 -15.15 -8.74 -3.81
C LEU A 108 -14.61 -7.77 -4.86
N ASP A 109 -15.21 -6.58 -4.98
CA ASP A 109 -14.52 -5.44 -5.57
C ASP A 109 -13.22 -5.19 -4.78
N ALA A 110 -12.10 -5.14 -5.50
CA ALA A 110 -10.78 -4.91 -4.93
C ALA A 110 -10.16 -3.58 -5.35
N THR A 111 -10.96 -2.71 -5.96
CA THR A 111 -10.56 -1.35 -6.34
C THR A 111 -10.31 -0.55 -5.07
N VAL A 112 -11.30 -0.47 -4.19
CA VAL A 112 -11.19 0.24 -2.90
C VAL A 112 -10.30 -0.52 -1.91
N ILE A 113 -10.31 -1.86 -1.95
CA ILE A 113 -9.39 -2.69 -1.14
C ILE A 113 -7.94 -2.28 -1.43
N THR A 114 -7.58 -2.09 -2.70
CA THR A 114 -6.23 -1.72 -3.10
C THR A 114 -5.82 -0.37 -2.50
N ASP A 115 -6.71 0.61 -2.50
CA ASP A 115 -6.42 1.91 -1.90
C ASP A 115 -6.22 1.80 -0.38
N MET A 116 -7.19 1.21 0.33
CA MET A 116 -7.17 1.05 1.79
C MET A 116 -5.95 0.28 2.27
N ARG A 117 -5.71 -0.92 1.71
CA ARG A 117 -4.62 -1.79 2.16
C ARG A 117 -3.23 -1.22 1.84
N THR A 118 -3.08 -0.45 0.77
CA THR A 118 -1.80 0.21 0.44
C THR A 118 -1.49 1.32 1.44
N GLY A 119 -2.50 2.12 1.81
CA GLY A 119 -2.39 3.09 2.89
C GLY A 119 -2.05 2.40 4.22
N ALA A 120 -2.73 1.30 4.54
CA ALA A 120 -2.54 0.55 5.78
C ALA A 120 -1.12 0.00 5.92
N VAL A 121 -0.54 -0.58 4.87
CA VAL A 121 0.86 -1.05 4.90
C VAL A 121 1.82 0.10 5.21
N THR A 122 1.61 1.28 4.61
CA THR A 122 2.42 2.47 4.92
C THR A 122 2.25 2.91 6.36
N ALA A 123 1.01 2.98 6.86
CA ALA A 123 0.69 3.38 8.22
C ALA A 123 1.28 2.42 9.27
N ILE A 124 1.20 1.10 9.02
CA ILE A 124 1.82 0.07 9.87
C ILE A 124 3.35 0.19 9.82
N GLY A 125 3.93 0.40 8.64
CA GLY A 125 5.35 0.73 8.51
C GLY A 125 5.73 1.92 9.40
N ALA A 126 4.99 3.02 9.30
CA ALA A 126 5.21 4.21 10.12
C ALA A 126 5.04 3.96 11.62
N LYS A 127 4.02 3.21 12.04
CA LYS A 127 3.79 2.81 13.44
C LYS A 127 5.04 2.20 14.09
N HIS A 128 5.85 1.47 13.32
CA HIS A 128 7.06 0.80 13.80
C HIS A 128 8.37 1.55 13.49
N LEU A 129 8.38 2.39 12.45
CA LEU A 129 9.62 2.94 11.87
C LEU A 129 9.72 4.46 11.95
N ALA A 130 8.62 5.19 12.16
CA ALA A 130 8.65 6.63 12.38
C ALA A 130 8.95 6.95 13.85
N LYS A 131 9.35 8.20 14.12
CA LYS A 131 9.42 8.72 15.49
C LYS A 131 8.00 8.76 16.06
N LYS A 132 7.81 8.39 17.32
CA LYS A 132 6.49 8.47 17.99
C LYS A 132 5.94 9.90 18.02
N SER A 133 6.84 10.88 18.03
CA SER A 133 6.56 12.32 18.04
C SER A 133 6.59 12.95 16.63
N SER A 134 6.47 12.18 15.55
CA SER A 134 6.40 12.75 14.19
C SER A 134 5.18 13.65 14.06
N LYS A 135 5.38 14.90 13.60
CA LYS A 135 4.35 15.94 13.50
C LYS A 135 4.16 16.52 12.10
N VAL A 136 5.11 16.31 11.19
CA VAL A 136 5.04 16.81 9.82
C VAL A 136 5.04 15.66 8.81
N LEU A 137 3.99 15.59 7.99
CA LEU A 137 3.87 14.66 6.86
C LEU A 137 4.10 15.41 5.54
N GLY A 138 5.08 14.95 4.76
CA GLY A 138 5.25 15.32 3.35
C GLY A 138 4.81 14.19 2.43
N HIS A 139 3.77 14.40 1.64
CA HIS A 139 3.21 13.37 0.75
C HIS A 139 3.27 13.81 -0.73
N ILE A 140 4.04 13.09 -1.54
CA ILE A 140 4.08 13.28 -2.99
C ILE A 140 3.09 12.31 -3.67
N GLY A 141 2.20 12.85 -4.50
CA GLY A 141 1.15 12.09 -5.17
C GLY A 141 -0.22 12.33 -4.55
N ALA A 142 -1.26 12.29 -5.40
CA ALA A 142 -2.64 12.66 -5.06
C ALA A 142 -3.65 11.72 -5.76
N ARG A 143 -3.47 10.40 -5.61
CA ARG A 143 -4.32 9.34 -6.21
C ARG A 143 -5.07 8.57 -5.10
N GLY A 144 -5.87 7.55 -5.47
CA GLY A 144 -6.68 6.75 -4.53
C GLY A 144 -5.88 6.20 -3.34
N THR A 145 -4.75 5.52 -3.61
CA THR A 145 -3.86 5.00 -2.54
C THR A 145 -3.30 6.10 -1.64
N ALA A 146 -3.02 7.29 -2.19
CA ALA A 146 -2.51 8.44 -1.42
C ALA A 146 -3.55 8.95 -0.40
N TYR A 147 -4.84 8.89 -0.73
CA TYR A 147 -5.91 9.33 0.17
C TYR A 147 -5.89 8.51 1.47
N TRP A 148 -5.93 7.18 1.33
CA TRP A 148 -5.88 6.27 2.48
C TRP A 148 -4.51 6.27 3.16
N ASN A 149 -3.43 6.58 2.45
CA ASN A 149 -2.12 6.79 3.04
C ASN A 149 -2.14 7.94 4.04
N VAL A 150 -2.54 9.13 3.59
CA VAL A 150 -2.61 10.32 4.44
C VAL A 150 -3.59 10.12 5.59
N ARG A 151 -4.80 9.61 5.30
CA ARG A 151 -5.83 9.36 6.33
C ARG A 151 -5.35 8.42 7.43
N LEU A 152 -4.78 7.27 7.08
CA LEU A 152 -4.37 6.27 8.07
C LEU A 152 -3.09 6.66 8.81
N LEU A 153 -2.17 7.37 8.15
CA LEU A 153 -1.03 7.97 8.86
C LEU A 153 -1.51 9.01 9.86
N ASP A 154 -2.41 9.90 9.44
CA ASP A 154 -2.90 10.95 10.31
C ASP A 154 -3.69 10.40 11.50
N HIS A 155 -4.48 9.34 11.30
CA HIS A 155 -5.14 8.61 12.38
C HIS A 155 -4.15 8.10 13.45
N LEU A 156 -2.92 7.74 13.08
CA LEU A 156 -1.92 7.21 14.00
C LEU A 156 -1.04 8.28 14.67
N PHE A 157 -0.80 9.40 13.99
CA PHE A 157 0.18 10.40 14.43
C PHE A 157 -0.42 11.75 14.82
N ASP A 158 -1.65 12.02 14.38
CA ASP A 158 -2.31 13.33 14.49
C ASP A 158 -1.34 14.46 14.15
N PHE A 159 -1.04 14.58 12.85
CA PHE A 159 -0.05 15.53 12.37
C PHE A 159 -0.50 16.97 12.62
N ASP A 160 0.46 17.81 13.01
CA ASP A 160 0.26 19.25 13.11
C ASP A 160 0.28 19.88 11.70
N GLU A 161 1.00 19.25 10.77
CA GLU A 161 1.18 19.73 9.40
C GLU A 161 1.16 18.59 8.38
N ILE A 162 0.29 18.69 7.36
CA ILE A 162 0.21 17.76 6.23
C ILE A 162 0.44 18.55 4.94
N ARG A 163 1.49 18.21 4.20
CA ARG A 163 1.86 18.79 2.91
C ARG A 163 1.63 17.78 1.80
N VAL A 164 1.01 18.23 0.71
CA VAL A 164 0.76 17.41 -0.47
C VAL A 164 1.26 18.13 -1.71
N HIS A 165 2.06 17.42 -2.51
CA HIS A 165 2.45 17.86 -3.84
C HIS A 165 2.01 16.85 -4.89
N SER A 166 1.52 17.34 -6.03
CA SER A 166 1.38 16.54 -7.25
C SER A 166 1.58 17.44 -8.47
N ARG A 167 2.01 16.84 -9.60
CA ARG A 167 2.33 17.57 -10.83
C ARG A 167 1.18 18.43 -11.36
N ARG A 168 -0.07 17.96 -11.23
CA ARG A 168 -1.25 18.67 -11.76
C ARG A 168 -1.92 19.44 -10.62
N PRO A 169 -1.94 20.80 -10.67
CA PRO A 169 -2.57 21.61 -9.63
C PRO A 169 -4.02 21.23 -9.37
N GLU A 170 -4.83 21.05 -10.42
CA GLU A 170 -6.24 20.67 -10.29
C GLU A 170 -6.42 19.35 -9.51
N SER A 171 -5.63 18.32 -9.83
CA SER A 171 -5.66 17.04 -9.11
C SER A 171 -5.21 17.18 -7.66
N ARG A 172 -4.16 17.99 -7.40
CA ARG A 172 -3.64 18.26 -6.06
C ARG A 172 -4.66 19.00 -5.21
N ASP A 173 -5.23 20.07 -5.73
CA ASP A 173 -6.07 21.00 -4.97
C ASP A 173 -7.42 20.34 -4.63
N SER A 174 -8.00 19.57 -5.56
CA SER A 174 -9.19 18.75 -5.32
C SER A 174 -8.94 17.66 -4.26
N PHE A 175 -7.79 16.97 -4.35
CA PHE A 175 -7.40 15.94 -3.38
C PHE A 175 -7.20 16.52 -1.97
N VAL A 176 -6.52 17.67 -1.87
CA VAL A 176 -6.28 18.38 -0.61
C VAL A 176 -7.59 18.85 0.00
N ALA A 177 -8.49 19.44 -0.78
CA ALA A 177 -9.80 19.87 -0.29
C ALA A 177 -10.62 18.69 0.27
N ARG A 178 -10.61 17.55 -0.43
CA ARG A 178 -11.29 16.33 0.02
C ARG A 178 -10.71 15.82 1.34
N LEU A 179 -9.40 15.72 1.46
CA LEU A 179 -8.75 15.28 2.71
C LEU A 179 -9.00 16.26 3.86
N ALA A 180 -8.90 17.56 3.61
CA ALA A 180 -9.13 18.56 4.65
C ALA A 180 -10.56 18.47 5.22
N ALA A 181 -11.56 18.26 4.36
CA ALA A 181 -12.94 18.05 4.76
C ALA A 181 -13.12 16.74 5.56
N ASP A 182 -12.48 15.66 5.13
CA ASP A 182 -12.57 14.33 5.76
C ASP A 182 -11.87 14.27 7.13
N LEU A 183 -10.69 14.88 7.25
CA LEU A 183 -9.90 14.90 8.47
C LEU A 183 -10.36 16.00 9.45
N GLY A 184 -11.16 16.97 8.97
CA GLY A 184 -11.57 18.11 9.78
C GLY A 184 -10.42 19.06 10.16
N LYS A 185 -9.31 19.05 9.41
CA LYS A 185 -8.15 19.90 9.64
C LYS A 185 -7.43 20.32 8.35
N PRO A 186 -6.62 21.39 8.36
CA PRO A 186 -5.95 21.87 7.16
C PRO A 186 -4.98 20.85 6.55
N VAL A 187 -5.04 20.71 5.23
CA VAL A 187 -4.05 20.00 4.42
C VAL A 187 -3.52 21.01 3.40
N MET A 188 -2.19 21.05 3.21
CA MET A 188 -1.56 22.09 2.40
C MET A 188 -1.14 21.57 1.03
N ALA A 189 -1.66 22.21 -0.01
CA ALA A 189 -1.19 22.05 -1.38
C ALA A 189 0.11 22.86 -1.57
N VAL A 190 1.23 22.19 -1.81
CA VAL A 190 2.54 22.85 -2.01
C VAL A 190 3.02 22.79 -3.46
N ALA A 191 3.87 23.75 -3.82
CA ALA A 191 4.22 24.04 -5.22
C ALA A 191 5.17 23.01 -5.83
N ASP A 192 6.06 22.41 -5.05
CA ASP A 192 7.12 21.54 -5.54
C ASP A 192 7.47 20.42 -4.56
N TRP A 193 8.36 19.53 -4.99
CA TRP A 193 8.83 18.40 -4.20
C TRP A 193 9.59 18.84 -2.95
N LYS A 194 10.47 19.84 -3.08
CA LYS A 194 11.37 20.27 -2.00
C LYS A 194 10.56 20.82 -0.82
N SER A 195 9.67 21.76 -1.08
CA SER A 195 8.76 22.35 -0.07
C SER A 195 7.84 21.31 0.59
N CYS A 196 7.55 20.21 -0.11
CA CYS A 196 6.78 19.10 0.45
C CYS A 196 7.57 18.26 1.45
N VAL A 197 8.85 17.97 1.16
CA VAL A 197 9.63 16.97 1.91
C VAL A 197 10.64 17.55 2.88
N GLU A 198 11.19 18.73 2.61
CA GLU A 198 12.19 19.38 3.47
C GLU A 198 11.52 19.77 4.80
N GLY A 199 12.07 19.30 5.92
CA GLY A 199 11.44 19.50 7.24
C GLY A 199 10.47 18.39 7.67
N ALA A 200 10.06 17.48 6.78
CA ALA A 200 9.08 16.44 7.13
C ALA A 200 9.70 15.32 8.00
N ASP A 201 8.90 14.82 8.96
CA ASP A 201 9.27 13.65 9.77
C ASP A 201 8.98 12.33 9.06
N ILE A 202 7.91 12.32 8.26
CA ILE A 202 7.52 11.21 7.41
C ILE A 202 7.38 11.75 5.98
N VAL A 203 8.12 11.14 5.06
CA VAL A 203 8.10 11.45 3.63
C VAL A 203 7.52 10.26 2.89
N VAL A 204 6.44 10.47 2.16
CA VAL A 204 5.83 9.43 1.32
C VAL A 204 5.95 9.84 -0.14
N GLU A 205 6.48 8.93 -0.96
CA GLU A 205 6.60 9.12 -2.41
C GLU A 205 5.67 8.12 -3.12
N ALA A 206 4.62 8.67 -3.74
CA ALA A 206 3.57 7.92 -4.44
C ALA A 206 3.23 8.55 -5.80
N SER A 207 4.24 9.10 -6.48
CA SER A 207 4.06 9.69 -7.80
C SER A 207 3.83 8.61 -8.87
N ARG A 208 3.23 9.02 -10.00
CA ARG A 208 3.12 8.16 -11.19
C ARG A 208 3.96 8.76 -12.30
N LEU A 209 5.17 8.24 -12.46
CA LEU A 209 6.07 8.59 -13.54
C LEU A 209 5.93 7.61 -14.71
N PRO A 210 6.08 8.06 -15.97
CA PRO A 210 6.12 7.17 -17.12
C PRO A 210 7.42 6.35 -17.18
N GLU A 211 8.51 6.90 -16.64
CA GLU A 211 9.85 6.31 -16.61
C GLU A 211 10.57 6.70 -15.31
N PRO A 212 11.67 6.05 -14.93
CA PRO A 212 12.42 6.41 -13.72
C PRO A 212 13.03 7.80 -13.85
N GLN A 213 12.76 8.69 -12.88
CA GLN A 213 13.32 10.04 -12.85
C GLN A 213 13.62 10.44 -11.39
N PRO A 214 14.87 10.70 -10.98
CA PRO A 214 15.22 10.94 -9.58
C PRO A 214 14.85 12.37 -9.11
N LEU A 215 13.55 12.59 -8.90
CA LEU A 215 12.96 13.86 -8.48
C LEU A 215 13.07 14.10 -6.96
N LEU A 216 13.00 13.04 -6.14
CA LEU A 216 13.25 13.10 -4.70
C LEU A 216 14.75 13.10 -4.42
N LYS A 217 15.25 14.24 -3.92
CA LYS A 217 16.67 14.44 -3.62
C LYS A 217 17.04 13.97 -2.23
N THR A 218 18.21 13.33 -2.14
CA THR A 218 18.76 12.78 -0.89
C THR A 218 18.98 13.88 0.15
N GLU A 219 19.48 15.04 -0.30
CA GLU A 219 19.80 16.20 0.55
C GLU A 219 18.57 16.85 1.22
N TRP A 220 17.34 16.58 0.74
CA TRP A 220 16.13 17.14 1.35
C TRP A 220 15.62 16.31 2.54
N ILE A 221 16.16 15.11 2.75
CA ILE A 221 15.72 14.19 3.79
C ILE A 221 16.40 14.52 5.12
N ASN A 222 15.59 14.87 6.11
CA ASN A 222 16.08 15.13 7.46
C ASN A 222 16.57 13.87 8.16
N ARG A 223 17.59 14.04 9.01
CA ARG A 223 18.00 12.99 9.94
C ARG A 223 16.84 12.59 10.84
N GLY A 224 16.64 11.29 11.03
CA GLY A 224 15.56 10.76 11.85
C GLY A 224 14.22 10.58 11.12
N ALA A 225 14.14 10.99 9.85
CA ALA A 225 12.92 10.84 9.05
C ALA A 225 12.65 9.38 8.70
N LEU A 226 11.38 9.07 8.45
CA LEU A 226 10.96 7.87 7.74
C LEU A 226 10.65 8.24 6.29
N VAL A 227 11.25 7.53 5.34
CA VAL A 227 10.97 7.70 3.90
C VAL A 227 10.28 6.44 3.37
N VAL A 228 9.13 6.61 2.73
CA VAL A 228 8.30 5.52 2.17
C VAL A 228 8.02 5.76 0.70
N PRO A 229 8.91 5.35 -0.21
CA PRO A 229 8.60 5.34 -1.63
C PRO A 229 7.85 4.06 -1.97
N TYR A 230 6.69 4.16 -2.64
CA TYR A 230 5.93 3.00 -3.12
C TYR A 230 5.41 3.16 -4.55
N GLY A 231 5.82 4.22 -5.26
CA GLY A 231 5.54 4.40 -6.68
C GLY A 231 5.93 3.20 -7.55
N THR A 232 5.17 2.99 -8.63
CA THR A 232 5.45 1.94 -9.62
C THR A 232 6.78 2.18 -10.36
N MET A 233 7.14 3.45 -10.57
CA MET A 233 8.38 3.87 -11.22
C MET A 233 9.21 4.69 -10.24
N SER A 234 10.54 4.55 -10.32
CA SER A 234 11.44 5.19 -9.35
C SER A 234 11.46 6.70 -9.51
N ALA A 235 11.18 7.40 -8.41
CA ALA A 235 11.32 8.84 -8.31
C ALA A 235 12.53 9.26 -7.47
N VAL A 236 13.37 8.34 -6.99
CA VAL A 236 14.34 8.61 -5.92
C VAL A 236 15.78 8.45 -6.39
N GLU A 237 16.69 9.23 -5.81
CA GLU A 237 18.13 9.11 -6.10
C GLU A 237 18.74 7.79 -5.61
N LEU A 238 19.74 7.29 -6.33
CA LEU A 238 20.52 6.12 -5.88
C LEU A 238 21.22 6.34 -4.55
N SER A 239 21.65 7.58 -4.28
CA SER A 239 22.26 8.00 -3.02
C SER A 239 21.30 8.03 -1.84
N LEU A 240 19.98 7.85 -2.04
CA LEU A 240 19.01 7.83 -0.95
C LEU A 240 19.39 6.79 0.12
N THR A 241 19.98 5.66 -0.27
CA THR A 241 20.42 4.62 0.68
C THR A 241 21.65 5.02 1.50
N ASP A 242 22.43 6.01 1.06
CA ASP A 242 23.70 6.41 1.72
C ASP A 242 23.45 7.04 3.10
N ILE A 243 22.25 7.57 3.33
CA ILE A 243 21.87 8.22 4.58
C ILE A 243 21.01 7.32 5.50
N MET A 244 20.64 6.11 5.05
CA MET A 244 19.70 5.25 5.76
C MET A 244 20.42 4.35 6.77
N GLN A 245 19.97 4.36 8.02
CA GLN A 245 20.48 3.46 9.05
C GLN A 245 19.78 2.09 8.99
N LYS A 246 18.54 2.06 8.51
CA LYS A 246 17.77 0.82 8.28
C LYS A 246 17.03 0.91 6.95
N ILE A 247 17.08 -0.17 6.19
CA ILE A 247 16.25 -0.37 5.01
C ILE A 247 15.31 -1.55 5.30
N VAL A 248 14.01 -1.30 5.21
CA VAL A 248 12.95 -2.28 5.44
C VAL A 248 12.17 -2.46 4.15
N VAL A 249 11.77 -3.70 3.86
CA VAL A 249 10.88 -4.00 2.72
C VAL A 249 9.62 -4.72 3.19
N ASP A 250 8.60 -4.85 2.34
CA ASP A 250 7.44 -5.70 2.65
C ASP A 250 7.75 -7.18 2.46
N ASP A 251 8.41 -7.55 1.36
CA ASP A 251 8.88 -8.91 1.09
C ASP A 251 10.11 -8.89 0.16
N TRP A 252 11.23 -9.48 0.60
CA TRP A 252 12.47 -9.52 -0.15
C TRP A 252 12.37 -10.38 -1.41
N GLY A 253 11.61 -11.47 -1.35
CA GLY A 253 11.31 -12.32 -2.50
C GLY A 253 10.71 -11.52 -3.65
N GLN A 254 9.78 -10.63 -3.33
CA GLN A 254 9.16 -9.71 -4.28
C GLN A 254 10.18 -8.71 -4.84
N CYS A 255 11.04 -8.10 -4.02
CA CYS A 255 12.01 -7.09 -4.47
C CYS A 255 12.93 -7.56 -5.62
N LYS A 256 13.28 -8.85 -5.65
CA LYS A 256 14.30 -9.42 -6.55
C LYS A 256 13.95 -9.47 -8.04
N GLY A 257 12.69 -9.27 -8.44
CA GLY A 257 12.27 -9.45 -9.84
C GLY A 257 11.26 -8.43 -10.36
N GLY A 258 11.17 -8.33 -11.69
CA GLY A 258 10.28 -7.43 -12.43
C GLY A 258 10.93 -6.09 -12.83
N LYS A 259 10.27 -5.33 -13.71
CA LYS A 259 10.74 -4.00 -14.17
C LYS A 259 10.28 -2.82 -13.30
N PHE A 260 9.34 -3.07 -12.38
CA PHE A 260 8.68 -2.03 -11.59
C PHE A 260 9.24 -1.93 -10.16
N GLY A 261 9.05 -0.75 -9.57
CA GLY A 261 9.20 -0.45 -8.15
C GLY A 261 10.20 0.66 -7.83
N SER A 262 9.90 1.49 -6.82
CA SER A 262 10.69 2.69 -6.51
C SER A 262 12.17 2.46 -6.21
N LEU A 263 12.57 1.29 -5.70
CA LEU A 263 13.98 0.97 -5.41
C LEU A 263 14.58 -0.08 -6.36
N ARG A 264 14.00 -0.25 -7.57
CA ARG A 264 14.50 -1.21 -8.56
C ARG A 264 15.99 -1.04 -8.84
N ALA A 265 16.40 0.19 -9.15
CA ALA A 265 17.79 0.50 -9.45
C ALA A 265 18.72 0.25 -8.25
N HIS A 266 18.26 0.43 -7.02
CA HIS A 266 19.03 0.11 -5.81
C HIS A 266 19.26 -1.39 -5.65
N VAL A 267 18.27 -2.22 -6.01
CA VAL A 267 18.44 -3.68 -6.03
C VAL A 267 19.43 -4.09 -7.12
N GLU A 268 19.28 -3.57 -8.33
CA GLU A 268 20.14 -3.90 -9.49
C GLU A 268 21.60 -3.48 -9.28
N THR A 269 21.84 -2.36 -8.59
CA THR A 269 23.18 -1.88 -8.25
C THR A 269 23.76 -2.48 -6.97
N GLY A 270 23.01 -3.36 -6.28
CA GLY A 270 23.43 -3.99 -5.03
C GLY A 270 23.39 -3.08 -3.79
N ARG A 271 22.96 -1.82 -3.93
CA ARG A 271 22.77 -0.88 -2.81
C ARG A 271 21.70 -1.36 -1.84
N LEU A 272 20.65 -2.00 -2.36
CA LEU A 272 19.69 -2.79 -1.60
C LEU A 272 19.92 -4.28 -1.91
N SER A 273 20.41 -5.03 -0.92
CA SER A 273 20.73 -6.46 -1.01
C SER A 273 20.37 -7.17 0.29
N GLU A 274 20.47 -8.50 0.34
CA GLU A 274 20.29 -9.26 1.59
C GLU A 274 21.24 -8.80 2.71
N ALA A 275 22.43 -8.29 2.34
CA ALA A 275 23.41 -7.79 3.31
C ALA A 275 23.07 -6.38 3.84
N THR A 276 22.39 -5.55 3.06
CA THR A 276 22.02 -4.18 3.45
C THR A 276 20.57 -4.06 3.93
N LEU A 277 19.75 -5.09 3.71
CA LEU A 277 18.38 -5.19 4.20
C LEU A 277 18.38 -5.45 5.72
N HIS A 278 17.66 -4.62 6.47
CA HIS A 278 17.51 -4.80 7.92
C HIS A 278 16.48 -5.90 8.25
N ALA A 279 15.29 -5.79 7.65
CA ALA A 279 14.16 -6.69 7.91
C ALA A 279 13.07 -6.57 6.85
N GLU A 280 12.19 -7.57 6.82
CA GLU A 280 10.86 -7.43 6.24
C GLU A 280 9.88 -6.87 7.28
N LEU A 281 8.90 -6.08 6.85
CA LEU A 281 7.94 -5.43 7.74
C LEU A 281 7.17 -6.46 8.59
N GLY A 282 6.83 -7.61 8.03
CA GLY A 282 6.17 -8.69 8.76
C GLY A 282 6.98 -9.19 9.97
N GLN A 283 8.31 -9.25 9.86
CA GLN A 283 9.19 -9.64 10.98
C GLN A 283 9.17 -8.59 12.10
N ILE A 284 9.07 -7.30 11.74
CA ILE A 284 8.96 -6.20 12.71
C ILE A 284 7.58 -6.20 13.37
N ALA A 285 6.51 -6.33 12.59
CA ALA A 285 5.14 -6.41 13.09
C ALA A 285 4.94 -7.62 14.04
N ALA A 286 5.61 -8.74 13.75
CA ALA A 286 5.60 -9.93 14.60
C ALA A 286 6.51 -9.83 15.85
N GLY A 287 7.26 -8.74 16.02
CA GLY A 287 8.21 -8.57 17.14
C GLY A 287 9.49 -9.39 17.03
N LEU A 288 9.80 -9.95 15.87
CA LEU A 288 10.99 -10.79 15.62
C LEU A 288 12.23 -9.96 15.26
N LYS A 289 12.02 -8.74 14.75
CA LYS A 289 13.05 -7.75 14.44
C LYS A 289 12.67 -6.41 15.04
N ALA A 290 13.65 -5.65 15.50
CA ALA A 290 13.39 -4.30 16.03
C ALA A 290 13.03 -3.34 14.90
N GLY A 291 12.04 -2.47 15.14
CA GLY A 291 11.76 -1.30 14.31
C GLY A 291 12.76 -0.17 14.58
N ARG A 292 12.26 1.05 14.73
CA ARG A 292 13.06 2.18 15.23
C ARG A 292 13.56 1.91 16.65
N GLN A 293 14.81 2.25 16.92
CA GLN A 293 15.47 2.12 18.22
C GLN A 293 16.02 3.45 18.75
N SER A 294 16.17 4.47 17.90
CA SER A 294 16.45 5.83 18.34
C SER A 294 15.86 6.88 17.40
N ASP A 295 15.63 8.09 17.90
CA ASP A 295 15.08 9.20 17.10
C ASP A 295 16.05 9.70 16.03
N GLY A 296 17.34 9.37 16.15
CA GLY A 296 18.37 9.74 15.18
C GLY A 296 18.46 8.84 13.95
N GLU A 297 17.70 7.74 13.88
CA GLU A 297 17.70 6.81 12.73
C GLU A 297 16.87 7.35 11.57
N THR A 298 17.48 7.63 10.44
CA THR A 298 16.78 7.77 9.16
C THR A 298 16.50 6.39 8.60
N ILE A 299 15.23 6.10 8.31
CA ILE A 299 14.77 4.76 7.92
C ILE A 299 14.09 4.85 6.56
N LEU A 300 14.42 3.91 5.68
CA LEU A 300 13.76 3.70 4.40
C LEU A 300 12.86 2.48 4.50
N PHE A 301 11.58 2.64 4.16
CA PHE A 301 10.64 1.53 4.04
C PHE A 301 10.06 1.48 2.63
N TRP A 302 10.34 0.41 1.90
CA TRP A 302 9.77 0.22 0.57
C TRP A 302 8.81 -0.95 0.57
N HIS A 303 7.55 -0.69 0.19
CA HIS A 303 6.59 -1.75 -0.08
C HIS A 303 6.10 -1.69 -1.53
N ARG A 304 5.77 -2.85 -2.07
CA ARG A 304 5.17 -3.01 -3.41
C ARG A 304 3.74 -3.53 -3.33
N GLY A 305 3.34 -4.03 -2.17
CA GLY A 305 2.05 -4.66 -1.92
C GLY A 305 2.11 -6.18 -2.03
N LEU A 306 1.37 -6.84 -1.16
CA LEU A 306 1.34 -8.29 -1.04
C LEU A 306 -0.11 -8.79 -1.13
N SER A 307 -0.29 -9.97 -1.71
CA SER A 307 -1.61 -10.63 -1.80
C SER A 307 -2.25 -10.81 -0.41
N LEU A 308 -1.43 -11.06 0.62
CA LEU A 308 -1.90 -11.23 1.99
C LEU A 308 -2.67 -10.02 2.51
N SER A 309 -2.31 -8.80 2.13
CA SER A 309 -2.99 -7.58 2.60
C SER A 309 -4.36 -7.45 1.94
N ASP A 310 -4.49 -7.87 0.68
CA ASP A 310 -5.77 -7.94 -0.02
C ASP A 310 -6.66 -9.04 0.61
N ILE A 311 -6.09 -10.23 0.85
CA ILE A 311 -6.80 -11.36 1.48
C ILE A 311 -7.28 -11.00 2.88
N ALA A 312 -6.41 -10.40 3.70
CA ALA A 312 -6.73 -10.07 5.08
C ALA A 312 -7.84 -9.01 5.18
N LEU A 313 -7.74 -7.94 4.39
CA LEU A 313 -8.79 -6.91 4.36
C LEU A 313 -10.09 -7.47 3.77
N GLY A 314 -10.03 -8.25 2.70
CA GLY A 314 -11.21 -8.90 2.12
C GLY A 314 -11.92 -9.85 3.09
N LYS A 315 -11.17 -10.62 3.90
CA LYS A 315 -11.73 -11.46 4.96
C LYS A 315 -12.40 -10.65 6.06
N ALA A 316 -11.80 -9.54 6.48
CA ALA A 316 -12.41 -8.64 7.46
C ALA A 316 -13.71 -8.01 6.92
N MET A 317 -13.72 -7.58 5.66
CA MET A 317 -14.89 -7.04 4.98
C MET A 317 -16.02 -8.08 4.89
N LEU A 318 -15.71 -9.33 4.53
CA LEU A 318 -16.72 -10.41 4.51
C LEU A 318 -17.32 -10.68 5.89
N ALA A 319 -16.48 -10.69 6.94
CA ALA A 319 -16.97 -10.89 8.30
C ALA A 319 -17.96 -9.78 8.69
N LYS A 320 -17.58 -8.52 8.48
CA LYS A 320 -18.44 -7.35 8.75
C LYS A 320 -19.69 -7.33 7.88
N ALA A 321 -19.59 -7.74 6.62
CA ALA A 321 -20.73 -7.85 5.71
C ALA A 321 -21.75 -8.87 6.22
N GLY A 322 -21.29 -10.03 6.71
CA GLY A 322 -22.13 -11.05 7.33
C GLY A 322 -22.85 -10.56 8.59
N GLU A 323 -22.16 -9.78 9.43
CA GLU A 323 -22.75 -9.15 10.62
C GLU A 323 -23.81 -8.09 10.27
N LYS A 324 -23.58 -7.31 9.21
CA LYS A 324 -24.47 -6.25 8.75
C LYS A 324 -25.58 -6.73 7.79
N GLY A 325 -25.53 -7.97 7.32
CA GLY A 325 -26.42 -8.46 6.27
C GLY A 325 -26.24 -7.72 4.93
N ILE A 326 -25.02 -7.26 4.64
CA ILE A 326 -24.67 -6.57 3.38
C ILE A 326 -24.09 -7.57 2.39
N GLY A 327 -24.35 -7.35 1.11
CA GLY A 327 -23.84 -8.18 0.02
C GLY A 327 -24.87 -9.14 -0.56
N GLN A 328 -24.40 -9.95 -1.51
CA GLN A 328 -25.24 -10.85 -2.28
C GLN A 328 -24.74 -12.29 -2.10
N ARG A 329 -25.68 -13.23 -2.03
CA ARG A 329 -25.36 -14.66 -1.98
C ARG A 329 -25.74 -15.31 -3.30
N LEU A 330 -24.74 -15.69 -4.08
CA LEU A 330 -24.91 -16.23 -5.42
C LEU A 330 -24.78 -17.76 -5.39
N ARG A 331 -25.64 -18.46 -6.14
CA ARG A 331 -25.53 -19.92 -6.30
C ARG A 331 -24.44 -20.24 -7.32
N PHE A 332 -23.46 -21.04 -6.91
CA PHE A 332 -22.34 -21.47 -7.75
C PHE A 332 -22.62 -22.82 -8.42
N ALA A 333 -23.13 -23.80 -7.66
CA ALA A 333 -23.55 -25.13 -8.14
C ALA A 333 -24.71 -25.65 -7.28
#